data_AF-A0A2E8RN81-F1
#
_entry.id   AF-A0A2E8RN81-F1
#
_cell.length_a   1.000
_cell.length_b   1.000
_cell.length_c   1.000
_cell.angle_alpha   90.00
_cell.angle_beta   90.00
_cell.angle_gamma   90.00
#
_symmetry.space_group_name_H-M   'P 1'
#
loop_
_entity.id
_entity.type
_entity.pdbx_description
1 polymer ?
#
loop_
_entity_poly.entity_id
_entity_poly.type
_entity_poly.pdbx_seq_one_letter_code
_entity_poly.pdbx_strand_id
1 'polypeptide(L)'
;MKKIALALAASLASAPAMAGVYINAGSNGSYTGNNFTSRTTDLHIGYEDSVGKLGYYIQGGPAFTSPDGADGNTNFSGKLGGSIAASEKFDVYGEVSFLTDEVADTAYGTKIGAKFKF
;
A
#
# COMPACT_ATOMS: atom_id res chain seq x y z
N MET A 1 30.74 4.94 -1.99
CA MET A 1 29.42 5.32 -1.43
C MET A 1 28.24 4.44 -1.89
N LYS A 2 28.39 3.50 -2.85
CA LYS A 2 27.29 2.62 -3.31
C LYS A 2 27.03 1.36 -2.48
N LYS A 3 27.94 0.97 -1.57
CA LYS A 3 27.82 -0.29 -0.80
C LYS A 3 26.95 -0.20 0.45
N ILE A 4 26.68 1.01 0.95
CA ILE A 4 25.89 1.22 2.18
C ILE A 4 24.38 1.17 1.88
N ALA A 5 23.95 1.63 0.70
CA ALA A 5 22.54 1.61 0.30
C ALA A 5 21.98 0.17 0.14
N LEU A 6 22.82 -0.78 -0.29
CA LEU A 6 22.39 -2.17 -0.48
C LEU A 6 22.28 -2.95 0.85
N ALA A 7 23.06 -2.56 1.86
CA ALA A 7 22.98 -3.16 3.19
C ALA A 7 21.70 -2.78 3.94
N LEU A 8 21.18 -1.56 3.72
CA LEU A 8 19.91 -1.12 4.31
C LEU A 8 18.69 -1.84 3.70
N ALA A 9 18.76 -2.14 2.39
CA ALA A 9 17.72 -2.90 1.70
C ALA A 9 17.66 -4.37 2.18
N ALA A 10 18.79 -4.96 2.56
CA ALA A 10 18.86 -6.33 3.06
C ALA A 10 18.34 -6.47 4.50
N SER A 11 18.39 -5.42 5.34
CA SER A 11 17.83 -5.44 6.71
C SER A 11 16.32 -5.23 6.78
N LEU A 12 15.68 -4.85 5.67
CA LEU A 12 14.23 -4.64 5.58
C LEU A 12 13.49 -5.85 5.00
N ALA A 13 14.22 -6.85 4.51
CA ALA A 13 13.67 -8.01 3.80
C ALA A 13 13.28 -9.20 4.71
N SER A 14 13.49 -9.11 6.03
CA SER A 14 13.29 -10.27 6.93
C SER A 14 12.83 -9.93 8.35
N ALA A 15 12.24 -8.75 8.59
CA ALA A 15 11.54 -8.53 9.84
C ALA A 15 10.21 -9.31 9.81
N PRO A 16 9.93 -10.21 10.77
CA PRO A 16 8.56 -10.70 10.98
C PRO A 16 7.64 -9.50 11.20
N ALA A 17 6.34 -9.64 10.95
CA ALA A 17 5.33 -8.61 11.18
C ALA A 17 5.33 -8.17 12.65
N MET A 18 6.19 -7.21 12.98
CA MET A 18 6.25 -6.55 14.27
C MET A 18 5.33 -5.35 14.15
N ALA A 19 4.31 -5.29 15.01
CA ALA A 19 3.58 -4.05 15.24
C ALA A 19 4.58 -2.90 15.41
N GLY A 20 4.40 -1.81 14.67
CA GLY A 20 5.34 -0.70 14.66
C GLY A 20 5.39 0.07 13.34
N VAL A 21 6.42 0.93 13.26
CA VAL A 21 6.68 1.78 12.09
C VAL A 21 7.32 0.94 10.99
N TYR A 22 6.83 1.09 9.77
CA TYR A 22 7.34 0.41 8.59
C TYR A 22 7.43 1.35 7.39
N ILE A 23 8.14 0.89 6.36
CA ILE A 23 8.10 1.47 5.02
C ILE A 23 7.45 0.49 4.06
N ASN A 24 6.70 0.99 3.10
CA ASN A 24 6.01 0.19 2.10
C ASN A 24 6.24 0.80 0.71
N ALA A 25 6.63 -0.05 -0.24
CA ALA A 25 6.72 0.29 -1.65
C ALA A 25 5.70 -0.54 -2.43
N GLY A 26 4.65 0.11 -2.92
CA GLY A 26 3.57 -0.50 -3.70
C GLY A 26 3.62 -0.06 -5.15
N SER A 27 3.22 -0.95 -6.07
CA SER A 27 3.03 -0.60 -7.48
C SER A 27 1.72 -1.20 -7.98
N ASN A 28 0.78 -0.34 -8.35
CA ASN A 28 -0.58 -0.69 -8.75
C ASN A 28 -0.72 -0.40 -10.24
N GLY A 29 -0.81 -1.45 -11.06
CA GLY A 29 -1.05 -1.32 -12.49
C GLY A 29 -2.52 -1.48 -12.82
N SER A 30 -3.04 -0.59 -13.67
CA SER A 30 -4.41 -0.63 -14.17
C SER A 30 -4.42 -1.02 -15.64
N TYR A 31 -5.35 -1.90 -15.99
CA TYR A 31 -5.54 -2.42 -17.34
C TYR A 31 -7.03 -2.51 -17.66
N THR A 32 -7.39 -2.26 -18.91
CA THR A 32 -8.73 -2.53 -19.46
C THR A 32 -8.59 -3.61 -20.54
N GLY A 33 -9.01 -4.84 -20.21
CA GLY A 33 -8.66 -6.01 -21.02
C GLY A 33 -7.14 -6.20 -21.02
N ASN A 34 -6.53 -6.16 -22.22
CA ASN A 34 -5.07 -6.26 -22.38
C ASN A 34 -4.38 -4.89 -22.46
N ASN A 35 -5.14 -3.80 -22.46
CA ASN A 35 -4.59 -2.46 -22.64
C ASN A 35 -4.16 -1.89 -21.29
N PHE A 36 -2.90 -1.47 -21.18
CA PHE A 36 -2.41 -0.70 -20.04
C PHE A 36 -3.12 0.66 -20.00
N THR A 37 -3.51 1.12 -18.82
CA THR A 37 -4.17 2.44 -18.68
C THR A 37 -3.42 3.38 -17.76
N SER A 38 -2.86 2.88 -16.66
CA SER A 38 -2.03 3.67 -15.75
C SER A 38 -1.25 2.80 -14.79
N ARG A 39 -0.26 3.40 -14.14
CA ARG A 39 0.43 2.84 -12.98
C ARG A 39 0.53 3.88 -11.89
N THR A 40 0.34 3.45 -10.65
CA THR A 40 0.64 4.26 -9.46
C THR A 40 1.63 3.52 -8.60
N THR A 41 2.81 4.10 -8.39
CA THR A 41 3.83 3.60 -7.46
C THR A 41 3.80 4.41 -6.18
N ASP A 42 3.45 3.79 -5.07
CA ASP A 42 3.38 4.41 -3.75
C ASP A 42 4.61 4.08 -2.89
N LEU A 43 5.21 5.10 -2.28
CA LEU A 43 6.27 4.94 -1.27
C LEU A 43 5.78 5.52 0.05
N HIS A 44 5.33 4.66 0.95
CA HIS A 44 4.70 5.08 2.19
C HIS A 44 5.57 4.78 3.40
N ILE A 45 5.44 5.64 4.41
CA ILE A 45 5.77 5.32 5.79
C ILE A 45 4.45 5.01 6.48
N GLY A 46 4.43 3.97 7.30
CA GLY A 46 3.23 3.53 7.99
C GLY A 46 3.47 3.09 9.41
N TYR A 47 2.37 2.88 10.11
CA TYR A 47 2.31 2.23 11.42
C TYR A 47 1.23 1.15 11.37
N GLU A 48 1.56 -0.05 11.83
CA GLU A 48 0.61 -1.15 11.97
C GLU A 48 0.66 -1.74 13.37
N ASP A 49 -0.46 -2.25 13.86
CA ASP A 49 -0.54 -2.93 15.15
C ASP A 49 -1.80 -3.81 15.21
N SER A 50 -1.95 -4.57 16.30
CA SER A 50 -3.08 -5.45 16.53
C SER A 50 -3.54 -5.45 17.99
N VAL A 51 -4.86 -5.51 18.19
CA VAL A 51 -5.50 -5.66 19.51
C VAL A 51 -6.38 -6.91 19.47
N GLY A 52 -5.90 -7.99 20.08
CA GLY A 52 -6.58 -9.29 20.07
C GLY A 52 -6.71 -9.83 18.64
N LYS A 53 -7.95 -9.92 18.13
CA LYS A 53 -8.25 -10.40 16.77
C LYS A 53 -8.27 -9.29 15.71
N LEU A 54 -8.15 -8.03 16.12
CA LEU A 54 -8.27 -6.87 15.25
C LEU A 54 -6.88 -6.34 14.91
N GLY A 55 -6.51 -6.38 13.63
CA GLY A 55 -5.33 -5.71 13.08
C GLY A 55 -5.72 -4.39 12.43
N TYR A 56 -4.84 -3.39 12.49
CA TYR A 56 -5.03 -2.10 11.83
C TYR A 56 -3.70 -1.54 11.35
N TYR A 57 -3.75 -0.71 10.31
CA TYR A 57 -2.61 0.04 9.81
C TYR A 57 -3.03 1.37 9.21
N ILE A 58 -2.13 2.35 9.31
CA ILE A 58 -2.22 3.61 8.59
C ILE A 58 -0.88 3.87 7.90
N GLN A 59 -0.93 4.30 6.64
CA GLN A 59 0.28 4.62 5.88
C GLN A 59 0.02 5.77 4.90
N GLY A 60 1.05 6.55 4.61
CA GLY A 60 0.98 7.61 3.62
C GLY A 60 2.34 8.05 3.13
N GLY A 61 2.37 8.72 1.99
CA GLY A 61 3.60 9.18 1.36
C GLY A 61 3.42 9.61 -0.09
N PRO A 62 4.53 9.92 -0.78
CA PRO A 62 4.49 10.23 -2.20
C PRO A 62 3.97 9.06 -3.04
N ALA A 63 3.24 9.40 -4.08
CA ALA A 63 2.73 8.50 -5.10
C ALA A 63 3.13 9.02 -6.48
N PHE A 64 3.78 8.17 -7.27
CA PHE A 64 4.17 8.49 -8.63
C PHE A 64 3.13 7.88 -9.58
N THR A 65 2.37 8.74 -10.25
CA THR A 65 1.38 8.32 -11.24
C THR A 65 2.02 8.33 -12.62
N SER A 66 1.65 7.36 -13.45
CA SER A 66 2.14 7.21 -14.82
C SER A 66 0.98 6.76 -15.69
N PRO A 67 0.18 7.71 -16.21
CA PRO A 67 -0.90 7.42 -17.15
C PRO A 67 -0.35 6.94 -18.50
N ASP A 68 -1.14 6.15 -19.23
CA ASP A 68 -0.76 5.73 -20.58
C ASP A 68 -0.81 6.91 -21.57
N GLY A 69 0.30 7.15 -22.28
CA GLY A 69 0.41 8.20 -23.30
C GLY A 69 0.48 9.65 -22.78
N ALA A 70 0.68 9.87 -21.48
CA ALA A 70 0.81 11.21 -20.89
C ALA A 70 1.94 11.25 -19.83
N ASP A 71 2.36 12.46 -19.47
CA ASP A 71 3.39 12.66 -18.44
C ASP A 71 2.88 12.21 -17.06
N GLY A 72 3.81 11.70 -16.26
CA GLY A 72 3.52 11.28 -14.90
C GLY A 72 3.59 12.41 -13.88
N ASN A 73 2.84 12.29 -12.78
CA ASN A 73 2.82 13.28 -11.71
C ASN A 73 3.35 12.68 -10.40
N THR A 74 3.84 13.56 -9.53
CA THR A 74 4.13 13.21 -8.12
C THR A 74 3.02 13.76 -7.26
N ASN A 75 2.22 12.85 -6.73
CA ASN A 75 1.06 13.12 -5.89
C ASN A 75 1.32 12.64 -4.46
N PHE A 76 0.37 12.83 -3.56
CA PHE A 76 0.38 12.26 -2.23
C PHE A 76 -0.73 11.21 -2.12
N SER A 77 -0.46 10.08 -1.48
CA SER A 77 -1.48 9.08 -1.21
C SER A 77 -1.42 8.56 0.21
N GLY A 78 -2.56 8.07 0.68
CA GLY A 78 -2.72 7.50 2.02
C GLY A 78 -3.65 6.31 2.01
N LYS A 79 -3.43 5.39 2.95
CA LYS A 79 -4.23 4.17 3.14
C LYS A 79 -4.45 3.96 4.63
N LEU A 80 -5.68 3.65 5.00
CA LEU A 80 -6.07 3.21 6.34
C LEU A 80 -6.79 1.89 6.17
N GLY A 81 -6.31 0.84 6.82
CA GLY A 81 -6.93 -0.47 6.72
C GLY A 81 -6.95 -1.22 8.04
N GLY A 82 -7.71 -2.29 8.04
CA GLY A 82 -7.83 -3.18 9.19
C GLY A 82 -8.33 -4.55 8.79
N SER A 83 -8.12 -5.50 9.69
CA SER A 83 -8.50 -6.90 9.51
C SER A 83 -9.01 -7.50 10.80
N ILE A 84 -9.95 -8.44 10.70
CA ILE A 84 -10.48 -9.23 11.82
C ILE A 84 -10.21 -10.71 11.53
N ALA A 85 -9.54 -11.38 12.47
CA ALA A 85 -9.38 -12.84 12.45
C ALA A 85 -10.71 -13.50 12.85
N ALA A 86 -11.54 -13.79 11.85
CA ALA A 86 -12.85 -14.40 12.03
C ALA A 86 -12.76 -15.85 12.53
N SER A 87 -11.71 -16.59 12.15
CA SER A 87 -11.33 -17.89 12.73
C SER A 87 -9.82 -18.08 12.68
N GLU A 88 -9.30 -19.21 13.17
CA GLU A 88 -7.87 -19.55 13.07
C GLU A 88 -7.38 -19.63 11.62
N LYS A 89 -8.27 -19.93 10.67
CA LYS A 89 -7.95 -20.11 9.25
C LYS A 89 -8.53 -19.02 8.35
N PHE A 90 -9.29 -18.07 8.88
CA PHE A 90 -10.05 -17.11 8.06
C PHE A 90 -9.97 -15.70 8.63
N ASP A 91 -9.50 -14.77 7.79
CA ASP A 91 -9.40 -13.34 8.10
C ASP A 91 -10.26 -12.54 7.11
N VAL A 92 -10.94 -11.49 7.58
CA VAL A 92 -11.63 -10.49 6.74
C VAL A 92 -10.90 -9.17 6.89
N TYR A 93 -10.70 -8.43 5.79
CA TYR A 93 -10.00 -7.15 5.82
C TYR A 93 -10.68 -6.09 4.95
N GLY A 94 -10.47 -4.84 5.33
CA GLY A 94 -10.93 -3.66 4.61
C GLY A 94 -9.85 -2.58 4.59
N GLU A 95 -9.88 -1.73 3.57
CA GLU A 95 -8.99 -0.59 3.41
C GLU A 95 -9.77 0.56 2.75
N VAL A 96 -9.52 1.78 3.22
CA VAL A 96 -9.84 3.02 2.52
C VAL A 96 -8.54 3.69 2.11
N SER A 97 -8.57 4.39 0.98
CA SER A 97 -7.41 5.04 0.40
C SER A 97 -7.80 6.35 -0.26
N PHE A 98 -6.85 7.26 -0.37
CA PHE A 98 -6.96 8.46 -1.18
C PHE A 98 -5.67 8.71 -1.96
N LEU A 99 -5.81 9.37 -3.10
CA LEU A 99 -4.72 9.85 -3.95
C LEU A 99 -5.06 11.28 -4.36
N THR A 100 -4.24 12.24 -3.96
CA THR A 100 -4.39 13.64 -4.38
C THR A 100 -4.07 13.77 -5.86
N ASP A 101 -4.59 14.81 -6.49
CA ASP A 101 -4.19 15.21 -7.83
C ASP A 101 -4.13 16.75 -7.88
N GLU A 102 -3.22 17.31 -8.67
CA GLU A 102 -3.05 18.76 -8.77
C GLU A 102 -4.04 19.41 -9.73
N VAL A 103 -4.54 18.65 -10.72
CA VAL A 103 -5.41 19.13 -11.80
C VAL A 103 -6.82 18.58 -11.65
N ALA A 104 -6.94 17.33 -11.23
CA ALA A 104 -8.20 16.64 -10.99
C ALA A 104 -8.57 16.62 -9.50
N ASP A 105 -9.77 16.10 -9.22
CA ASP A 105 -10.21 15.88 -7.85
C ASP A 105 -9.42 14.75 -7.17
N THR A 106 -9.32 14.81 -5.84
CA THR A 106 -8.75 13.73 -5.04
C THR A 106 -9.55 12.45 -5.25
N ALA A 107 -8.87 11.38 -5.68
CA ALA A 107 -9.48 10.07 -5.85
C ALA A 107 -9.57 9.34 -4.51
N TYR A 108 -10.70 8.68 -4.26
CA TYR A 108 -10.92 7.85 -3.09
C TYR A 108 -11.18 6.40 -3.51
N GLY A 109 -10.62 5.45 -2.77
CA GLY A 109 -10.74 4.02 -3.05
C GLY A 109 -11.09 3.23 -1.80
N THR A 110 -11.92 2.20 -1.96
CA THR A 110 -12.24 1.24 -0.91
C THR A 110 -11.90 -0.17 -1.39
N LYS A 111 -11.35 -1.00 -0.50
CA LYS A 111 -11.07 -2.41 -0.75
C LYS A 111 -11.62 -3.23 0.40
N ILE A 112 -12.25 -4.34 0.08
CA ILE A 112 -12.68 -5.34 1.06
C ILE A 112 -12.29 -6.72 0.53
N GLY A 113 -11.87 -7.61 1.42
CA GLY A 113 -11.49 -8.96 1.04
C GLY A 113 -11.43 -9.90 2.21
N ALA A 114 -11.12 -11.15 1.91
CA ALA A 114 -10.89 -12.18 2.91
C ALA A 114 -9.66 -13.02 2.54
N LYS A 115 -9.04 -13.64 3.54
CA LYS A 115 -7.87 -14.51 3.39
C LYS A 115 -8.16 -15.83 4.10
N PHE A 116 -8.01 -16.94 3.38
CA PHE A 116 -8.09 -18.29 3.93
C PHE A 116 -6.71 -18.94 3.97
N LYS A 117 -6.35 -19.56 5.10
CA LYS A 117 -5.07 -20.25 5.34
C LYS A 117 -5.31 -21.77 5.31
N PHE A 118 -4.67 -22.46 4.36
CA PHE A 118 -4.77 -23.91 4.19
C PHE A 118 -3.87 -24.66 5.17
#